data_AF-A0AAV6AMK9-F1
#
_entry.id   AF-A0AAV6AMK9-F1
#
_cell.length_a   1.000
_cell.length_b   1.000
_cell.length_c   1.000
_cell.angle_alpha   90.00
_cell.angle_beta   90.00
_cell.angle_gamma   90.00
#
_symmetry.space_group_name_H-M   'P 1'
#
loop_
_entity.id
_entity.type
_entity.pdbx_description
1 polymer ?
#
loop_
_entity_poly.entity_id
_entity_poly.type
_entity_poly.pdbx_seq_one_letter_code
_entity_poly.pdbx_strand_id
1 'polypeptide(L)'
;MVNPERNAAARYGSVSREYAAEVDQGLRAYMLKVYNYMAIGLAVTGVVAFVAANAAIDASGQLTAFGAAIYTSPLRWVIMLAPLGAVFFLSFRIDRMSVVAAQGTFWAFAAIMGLSLSSIFLVYTGQSISQVFFVTAASFGALS
;
A
#
# COMPACT_ATOMS: atom_id res chain seq x y z
N MET A 1 -11.38 -56.67 24.01
CA MET A 1 -12.24 -56.18 22.92
C MET A 1 -11.76 -54.79 22.55
N VAL A 2 -11.19 -54.60 21.34
CA VAL A 2 -10.74 -53.29 20.85
C VAL A 2 -11.98 -52.56 20.34
N ASN A 3 -12.40 -51.47 20.99
CA ASN A 3 -13.61 -50.73 20.60
C ASN A 3 -13.36 -49.95 19.29
N PRO A 4 -13.96 -50.34 18.15
CA PRO A 4 -13.78 -49.65 16.87
C PRO A 4 -14.32 -48.21 16.90
N GLU A 5 -15.34 -47.95 17.73
CA GLU A 5 -15.96 -46.64 17.97
C GLU A 5 -14.95 -45.57 18.42
N ARG A 6 -13.98 -45.94 19.29
CA ARG A 6 -12.97 -45.01 19.80
C ARG A 6 -11.98 -44.58 18.72
N ASN A 7 -11.69 -45.46 17.77
CA ASN A 7 -10.81 -45.17 16.63
C ASN A 7 -11.53 -44.35 15.56
N ALA A 8 -12.84 -44.53 15.38
CA ALA A 8 -13.64 -43.70 14.48
C ALA A 8 -13.74 -42.25 14.96
N ALA A 9 -14.01 -42.03 16.26
CA ALA A 9 -14.02 -40.70 16.86
C ALA A 9 -12.65 -40.00 16.83
N ALA A 10 -11.56 -40.75 17.08
CA ALA A 10 -10.20 -40.22 17.00
C ALA A 10 -9.79 -39.84 15.56
N ARG A 11 -10.20 -40.62 14.55
CA ARG A 11 -9.99 -40.31 13.13
C ARG A 11 -10.82 -39.13 12.65
N TYR A 12 -12.07 -39.03 13.11
CA TYR A 12 -12.92 -37.87 12.78
C TYR A 12 -12.36 -36.58 13.38
N GLY A 13 -11.87 -36.64 14.62
CA GLY A 13 -11.20 -35.51 15.29
C GLY A 13 -9.80 -35.18 14.77
N SER A 14 -9.14 -36.06 14.01
CA SER A 14 -7.87 -35.75 13.32
C SER A 14 -8.13 -35.08 11.96
N VAL A 15 -9.11 -35.57 11.20
CA VAL A 15 -9.49 -35.00 9.90
C VAL A 15 -10.04 -33.57 10.04
N SER A 16 -10.83 -33.29 11.08
CA SER A 16 -11.34 -31.94 11.34
C SER A 16 -10.25 -30.94 11.76
N ARG A 17 -9.21 -31.40 12.47
CA ARG A 17 -8.04 -30.57 12.83
C ARG A 17 -7.10 -30.34 11.65
N GLU A 18 -6.93 -31.32 10.80
CA GLU A 18 -6.11 -31.22 9.58
C GLU A 18 -6.75 -30.24 8.59
N TYR A 19 -8.06 -30.34 8.36
CA TYR A 19 -8.82 -29.36 7.56
C TYR A 19 -8.74 -27.94 8.14
N ALA A 20 -8.90 -27.78 9.47
CA ALA A 20 -8.77 -26.49 10.11
C ALA A 20 -7.35 -25.90 9.96
N ALA A 21 -6.31 -26.73 10.02
CA ALA A 21 -4.92 -26.31 9.81
C ALA A 21 -4.64 -25.91 8.35
N GLU A 22 -5.21 -26.63 7.37
CA GLU A 22 -5.09 -26.27 5.94
C GLU A 22 -5.77 -24.93 5.63
N VAL A 23 -6.97 -24.70 6.18
CA VAL A 23 -7.69 -23.42 6.03
C VAL A 23 -6.90 -22.27 6.64
N ASP A 24 -6.31 -22.45 7.83
CA ASP A 24 -5.47 -21.46 8.49
C ASP A 24 -4.23 -21.11 7.65
N GLN A 25 -3.54 -22.13 7.12
CA GLN A 25 -2.40 -21.93 6.23
C GLN A 25 -2.79 -21.17 4.95
N GLY A 26 -3.95 -21.48 4.35
CA GLY A 26 -4.47 -20.79 3.17
C GLY A 26 -4.78 -19.31 3.44
N LEU A 27 -5.44 -19.01 4.57
CA LEU A 27 -5.75 -17.65 4.98
C LEU A 27 -4.48 -16.84 5.26
N ARG A 28 -3.51 -17.44 5.95
CA ARG A 28 -2.21 -16.81 6.21
C ARG A 28 -1.47 -16.49 4.92
N ALA A 29 -1.42 -17.45 4.00
CA ALA A 29 -0.77 -17.24 2.70
C ALA A 29 -1.48 -16.15 1.87
N TYR A 30 -2.81 -16.06 1.95
CA TYR A 30 -3.58 -14.98 1.33
C TYR A 30 -3.24 -13.62 1.93
N MET A 31 -3.27 -13.49 3.26
CA MET A 31 -2.96 -12.23 3.95
C MET A 31 -1.53 -11.77 3.68
N LEU A 32 -0.54 -12.67 3.72
CA LEU A 32 0.85 -12.36 3.37
C LEU A 32 0.98 -11.77 1.95
N LYS A 33 0.21 -12.28 0.98
CA LYS A 33 0.18 -11.71 -0.38
C LYS A 33 -0.39 -10.30 -0.37
N VAL A 34 -1.50 -10.08 0.34
CA VAL A 34 -2.12 -8.74 0.47
C VAL A 34 -1.13 -7.75 1.08
N TYR A 35 -0.45 -8.15 2.14
CA TYR A 35 0.52 -7.30 2.83
C TYR A 35 1.73 -6.97 1.98
N ASN A 36 2.32 -7.96 1.31
CA ASN A 36 3.41 -7.72 0.36
C ASN A 36 2.97 -6.76 -0.76
N TYR A 37 1.74 -6.89 -1.25
CA TYR A 37 1.20 -5.99 -2.27
C TYR A 37 1.06 -4.56 -1.75
N MET A 38 0.58 -4.37 -0.52
CA MET A 38 0.51 -3.04 0.12
C MET A 38 1.90 -2.45 0.40
N ALA A 39 2.86 -3.27 0.84
CA ALA A 39 4.24 -2.84 1.05
C ALA A 39 4.88 -2.32 -0.24
N ILE A 40 4.65 -3.00 -1.37
CA ILE A 40 5.12 -2.52 -2.68
C ILE A 40 4.40 -1.21 -3.06
N GLY A 41 3.09 -1.09 -2.82
CA GLY A 41 2.35 0.15 -3.03
C GLY A 41 2.92 1.34 -2.23
N LEU A 42 3.29 1.11 -0.97
CA LEU A 42 3.95 2.10 -0.12
C LEU A 42 5.32 2.49 -0.69
N ALA A 43 6.11 1.51 -1.13
CA ALA A 43 7.41 1.76 -1.76
C ALA A 43 7.27 2.61 -3.04
N VAL A 44 6.31 2.28 -3.90
CA VAL A 44 5.99 3.07 -5.11
C VAL A 44 5.59 4.50 -4.74
N THR A 45 4.75 4.67 -3.72
CA THR A 45 4.34 5.99 -3.22
C THR A 45 5.55 6.82 -2.80
N GLY A 46 6.48 6.25 -2.04
CA GLY A 46 7.71 6.92 -1.60
C GLY A 46 8.62 7.29 -2.77
N VAL A 47 8.80 6.38 -3.74
CA VAL A 47 9.61 6.63 -4.94
C VAL A 47 9.03 7.78 -5.76
N VAL A 48 7.71 7.79 -6.01
CA VAL A 48 7.05 8.86 -6.76
C VAL A 48 7.19 10.20 -6.04
N ALA A 49 7.01 10.23 -4.72
CA ALA A 49 7.20 11.43 -3.92
C ALA A 49 8.62 11.98 -4.04
N PHE A 50 9.63 11.10 -3.93
CA PHE A 50 11.04 11.45 -4.07
C PHE A 50 11.37 11.99 -5.46
N VAL A 51 10.94 11.31 -6.52
CA VAL A 51 11.18 11.74 -7.90
C VAL A 51 10.51 13.08 -8.18
N ALA A 52 9.26 13.26 -7.77
CA ALA A 52 8.54 14.52 -7.96
C ALA A 52 9.22 15.69 -7.21
N ALA A 53 9.68 15.47 -5.98
CA ALA A 53 10.40 16.47 -5.22
C ALA A 53 11.72 16.87 -5.89
N ASN A 54 12.50 15.90 -6.36
CA ASN A 54 13.76 16.17 -7.07
C ASN A 54 13.53 16.86 -8.42
N ALA A 55 12.46 16.56 -9.14
CA ALA A 55 12.12 17.24 -10.39
C ALA A 55 11.62 18.68 -10.18
N ALA A 56 11.10 18.98 -8.98
CA ALA A 56 10.54 20.28 -8.65
C ALA A 56 11.57 21.33 -8.24
N ILE A 57 12.79 20.92 -7.88
CA ILE A 57 13.86 21.79 -7.40
C ILE A 57 15.09 21.66 -8.30
N ASP A 58 15.67 22.78 -8.72
CA ASP A 58 16.89 22.81 -9.51
C ASP A 58 18.17 22.71 -8.66
N ALA A 59 19.32 22.64 -9.32
CA ALA A 59 20.62 22.56 -8.64
C ALA A 59 20.93 23.79 -7.76
N SER A 60 20.28 24.92 -8.00
CA SER A 60 20.38 26.15 -7.19
C SER A 60 19.38 26.20 -6.03
N GLY A 61 18.56 25.17 -5.84
CA GLY A 61 17.56 25.10 -4.78
C GLY A 61 16.30 25.93 -5.07
N GLN A 62 16.09 26.37 -6.32
CA GLN A 62 14.92 27.13 -6.75
C GLN A 62 13.87 26.20 -7.38
N LEU A 63 12.63 26.66 -7.41
CA LEU A 63 11.52 25.94 -8.05
C LEU A 63 11.70 25.91 -9.57
N THR A 64 11.68 24.72 -10.15
CA THR A 64 11.59 24.53 -11.60
C THR A 64 10.21 24.95 -12.11
N ALA A 65 10.04 25.06 -13.43
CA ALA A 65 8.71 25.29 -14.02
C ALA A 65 7.69 24.20 -13.59
N PHE A 66 8.14 22.96 -13.46
CA PHE A 66 7.33 21.86 -12.93
C PHE A 66 6.98 22.08 -11.46
N GLY A 67 7.98 22.40 -10.63
CA GLY A 67 7.77 22.67 -9.20
C GLY A 67 6.80 23.83 -8.96
N ALA A 68 6.95 24.93 -9.69
CA ALA A 68 6.03 26.06 -9.64
C ALA A 68 4.61 25.62 -10.02
N ALA A 69 4.46 24.83 -11.08
CA ALA A 69 3.15 24.32 -11.49
C ALA A 69 2.48 23.49 -10.39
N ILE A 70 3.18 22.56 -9.74
CA ILE A 70 2.57 21.64 -8.77
C ILE A 70 2.41 22.22 -7.36
N TYR A 71 3.21 23.23 -6.97
CA TYR A 71 3.20 23.76 -5.60
C TYR A 71 2.65 25.18 -5.45
N THR A 72 2.75 26.03 -6.47
CA THR A 72 2.32 27.44 -6.37
C THR A 72 1.08 27.75 -7.19
N SER A 73 0.86 27.03 -8.29
CA SER A 73 -0.33 27.24 -9.13
C SER A 73 -1.61 26.62 -8.53
N PRO A 74 -2.81 26.96 -9.04
CA PRO A 74 -4.07 26.32 -8.64
C PRO A 74 -4.09 24.78 -8.77
N LEU A 75 -3.21 24.20 -9.60
CA LEU A 75 -3.06 22.75 -9.75
C LEU A 75 -2.72 22.06 -8.42
N ARG A 76 -2.07 22.75 -7.47
CA ARG A 76 -1.76 22.22 -6.14
C ARG A 76 -2.99 21.65 -5.43
N TRP A 77 -4.15 22.30 -5.60
CA TRP A 77 -5.39 21.88 -4.96
C TRP A 77 -5.93 20.60 -5.57
N VAL A 78 -5.79 20.46 -6.89
CA VAL A 78 -6.14 19.23 -7.59
C VAL A 78 -5.25 18.08 -7.10
N ILE A 79 -3.93 18.29 -7.05
CA ILE A 79 -2.98 17.26 -6.59
C ILE A 79 -3.25 16.85 -5.14
N MET A 80 -3.50 17.82 -4.26
CA MET A 80 -3.77 17.59 -2.85
C MET A 80 -5.09 16.85 -2.59
N LEU A 81 -6.12 17.13 -3.39
CA LEU A 81 -7.44 16.50 -3.25
C LEU A 81 -7.61 15.25 -4.11
N ALA A 82 -6.72 15.00 -5.08
CA ALA A 82 -6.78 13.85 -5.96
C ALA A 82 -6.79 12.50 -5.22
N PRO A 83 -5.98 12.28 -4.17
CA PRO A 83 -6.11 11.11 -3.29
C PRO A 83 -7.53 10.87 -2.78
N LEU A 84 -8.17 11.92 -2.28
CA LEU A 84 -9.50 11.84 -1.70
C LEU A 84 -10.54 11.52 -2.79
N GLY A 85 -10.42 12.15 -3.96
CA GLY A 85 -11.24 11.83 -5.13
C GLY A 85 -11.10 10.37 -5.59
N ALA A 86 -9.86 9.84 -5.58
CA ALA A 86 -9.61 8.44 -5.93
C ALA A 86 -10.21 7.47 -4.91
N VAL A 87 -10.17 7.80 -3.61
CA VAL A 87 -10.85 7.02 -2.57
C VAL A 87 -12.36 7.00 -2.81
N PHE A 88 -13.00 8.14 -3.08
CA PHE A 88 -14.43 8.18 -3.40
C PHE A 88 -14.77 7.35 -4.63
N PHE A 89 -13.97 7.46 -5.69
CA PHE A 89 -14.15 6.67 -6.90
C PHE A 89 -14.09 5.16 -6.62
N LEU A 90 -13.05 4.71 -5.90
CA LEU A 90 -12.90 3.30 -5.53
C LEU A 90 -14.06 2.83 -4.65
N SER A 91 -14.48 3.63 -3.67
CA SER A 91 -15.60 3.29 -2.79
C SER A 91 -16.90 3.02 -3.55
N PHE A 92 -17.16 3.69 -4.67
CA PHE A 92 -18.37 3.45 -5.48
C PHE A 92 -18.20 2.36 -6.52
N ARG A 93 -16.97 2.11 -6.99
CA ARG A 93 -16.73 1.31 -8.20
C ARG A 93 -16.13 -0.07 -7.92
N ILE A 94 -15.46 -0.28 -6.80
CA ILE A 94 -14.61 -1.45 -6.53
C ILE A 94 -15.35 -2.78 -6.70
N ASP A 95 -16.59 -2.88 -6.21
CA ASP A 95 -17.39 -4.12 -6.26
C ASP A 95 -17.72 -4.57 -7.70
N ARG A 96 -17.56 -3.68 -8.67
CA ARG A 96 -17.91 -3.89 -10.07
C ARG A 96 -16.69 -3.81 -10.98
N MET A 97 -15.48 -3.87 -10.43
CA MET A 97 -14.22 -3.82 -11.18
C MET A 97 -13.68 -5.22 -11.41
N SER A 98 -13.08 -5.43 -12.60
CA SER A 98 -12.24 -6.62 -12.81
C SER A 98 -10.97 -6.50 -11.96
N VAL A 99 -10.33 -7.64 -11.68
CA VAL A 99 -9.08 -7.68 -10.90
C VAL A 99 -8.01 -6.77 -11.51
N VAL A 100 -7.83 -6.82 -12.84
CA VAL A 100 -6.85 -5.99 -13.56
C VAL A 100 -7.18 -4.51 -13.43
N ALA A 101 -8.46 -4.13 -13.55
CA ALA A 101 -8.86 -2.74 -13.36
C ALA A 101 -8.58 -2.27 -11.92
N ALA A 102 -8.91 -3.08 -10.92
CA ALA A 102 -8.67 -2.74 -9.51
C ALA A 102 -7.17 -2.58 -9.22
N GLN A 103 -6.33 -3.47 -9.74
CA GLN A 103 -4.88 -3.36 -9.64
C GLN A 103 -4.35 -2.11 -10.33
N GLY A 104 -4.80 -1.81 -11.56
CA GLY A 104 -4.41 -0.61 -12.29
C GLY A 104 -4.78 0.67 -11.53
N THR A 105 -6.00 0.75 -10.99
CA THR A 105 -6.43 1.89 -10.17
C THR A 105 -5.65 1.99 -8.87
N PHE A 106 -5.30 0.87 -8.23
CA PHE A 106 -4.43 0.88 -7.05
C PHE A 106 -3.05 1.48 -7.35
N TRP A 107 -2.41 1.10 -8.46
CA TRP A 107 -1.11 1.66 -8.84
C TRP A 107 -1.20 3.15 -9.18
N ALA A 108 -2.27 3.57 -9.87
CA ALA A 108 -2.54 4.98 -10.13
C ALA A 108 -2.75 5.75 -8.81
N PHE A 109 -3.50 5.18 -7.87
CA PHE A 109 -3.72 5.75 -6.55
C PHE A 109 -2.40 5.91 -5.79
N ALA A 110 -1.54 4.89 -5.75
CA ALA A 110 -0.23 4.96 -5.11
C ALA A 110 0.64 6.08 -5.71
N ALA A 111 0.64 6.25 -7.04
CA ALA A 111 1.36 7.33 -7.69
C ALA A 111 0.79 8.71 -7.35
N ILE A 112 -0.53 8.88 -7.36
CA ILE A 112 -1.21 10.13 -7.00
C ILE A 112 -0.92 10.50 -5.53
N MET A 113 -0.97 9.52 -4.63
CA MET A 113 -0.59 9.68 -3.23
C MET A 113 0.86 10.16 -3.10
N GLY A 114 1.79 9.56 -3.84
CA GLY A 114 3.20 9.95 -3.82
C GLY A 114 3.41 11.37 -4.32
N LEU A 115 2.76 11.73 -5.42
CA LEU A 115 2.80 13.10 -5.96
C LEU A 115 2.24 14.11 -4.94
N SER A 116 1.13 13.79 -4.26
CA SER A 116 0.56 14.65 -3.21
C SER A 116 1.52 14.83 -2.02
N LEU A 117 2.20 13.75 -1.60
CA LEU A 117 3.13 13.78 -0.47
C LEU A 117 4.49 14.39 -0.82
N SER A 118 4.84 14.57 -2.10
CA SER A 118 6.13 15.16 -2.51
C SER A 118 6.44 16.52 -1.86
N SER A 119 5.40 17.30 -1.57
CA SER A 119 5.51 18.61 -0.90
C SER A 119 6.21 18.57 0.47
N ILE A 120 6.19 17.44 1.19
CA ILE A 120 6.84 17.33 2.50
C ILE A 120 8.36 17.49 2.41
N PHE A 121 8.96 17.16 1.26
CA PHE A 121 10.40 17.34 0.99
C PHE A 121 10.82 18.80 0.91
N LEU A 122 9.87 19.74 0.76
CA LEU A 122 10.15 21.18 0.80
C LEU A 122 10.20 21.75 2.22
N VAL A 123 9.65 21.02 3.19
CA VAL A 123 9.46 21.50 4.56
C VAL A 123 10.38 20.76 5.53
N TYR A 124 10.59 19.46 5.31
CA TYR A 124 11.39 18.59 6.18
C TYR A 124 12.69 18.14 5.50
N THR A 125 13.68 17.81 6.32
CA THR A 125 14.96 17.29 5.81
C THR A 125 14.80 15.88 5.22
N GLY A 126 15.62 15.55 4.21
CA GLY A 126 15.66 14.20 3.64
C GLY A 126 15.99 13.13 4.69
N GLN A 127 16.84 13.45 5.67
CA GLN A 127 17.14 12.56 6.79
C GLN A 127 15.87 12.25 7.60
N SER A 128 15.12 13.27 8.04
CA SER A 128 13.87 13.07 8.80
C SER A 128 12.84 12.24 8.01
N ILE A 129 12.68 12.53 6.72
CA ILE A 129 11.72 11.83 5.85
C ILE A 129 12.12 10.36 5.70
N SER A 130 13.38 10.09 5.35
CA SER A 130 13.88 8.72 5.18
C SER A 130 13.78 7.91 6.47
N GLN A 131 14.13 8.50 7.62
CA GLN A 131 14.04 7.87 8.92
C GLN A 131 12.60 7.45 9.23
N VAL A 132 11.63 8.36 9.12
CA VAL A 132 10.22 8.04 9.38
C VAL A 132 9.72 7.00 8.40
N PHE A 133 10.03 7.14 7.11
CA PHE A 133 9.61 6.19 6.09
C PHE A 133 10.12 4.77 6.37
N PHE A 134 11.42 4.60 6.62
CA PHE A 134 12.00 3.27 6.86
C PHE A 134 11.59 2.69 8.21
N VAL A 135 11.42 3.51 9.25
CA VAL A 135 10.87 3.05 10.53
C VAL A 135 9.45 2.52 10.32
N THR A 136 8.57 3.29 9.68
CA THR A 136 7.19 2.87 9.42
C THR A 136 7.13 1.65 8.50
N ALA A 137 7.95 1.59 7.44
CA ALA A 137 8.01 0.46 6.52
C ALA A 137 8.52 -0.81 7.21
N ALA A 138 9.56 -0.71 8.05
CA ALA A 138 10.08 -1.83 8.81
C ALA A 138 9.07 -2.32 9.87
N SER A 139 8.40 -1.40 10.58
CA SER A 139 7.33 -1.76 11.52
C SER A 139 6.15 -2.44 10.81
N PHE A 140 5.73 -1.92 9.66
CA PHE A 140 4.68 -2.56 8.85
C PHE A 140 5.12 -3.96 8.42
N GLY A 141 6.32 -4.09 7.83
CA GLY A 141 6.85 -5.38 7.39
C GLY A 141 7.11 -6.38 8.53
N ALA A 142 7.38 -5.93 9.75
CA ALA A 142 7.56 -6.81 10.90
C ALA A 142 6.25 -7.32 11.51
N LEU A 143 5.15 -6.57 11.34
CA LEU A 143 3.83 -6.90 11.88
C LEU A 143 2.91 -7.60 10.86
N SER A 144 3.26 -7.55 9.58
CA SER A 144 2.47 -8.09 8.48
C SER A 144 2.90 -9.50 8.10
#